data_AF-A0A5J6QG03-F1
#
_entry.id   AF-A0A5J6QG03-F1
#
_cell.length_a   1.000
_cell.length_b   1.000
_cell.length_c   1.000
_cell.angle_alpha   90.00
_cell.angle_beta   90.00
_cell.angle_gamma   90.00
#
_symmetry.space_group_name_H-M   'P 1'
#
loop_
_entity.id
_entity.type
_entity.pdbx_description
1 polymer ?
#
loop_
_entity_poly.entity_id
_entity_poly.type
_entity_poly.pdbx_seq_one_letter_code
_entity_poly.pdbx_strand_id
1 'polypeptide(L)'
;MIAAPVALAEQMNCRTDSFGTTRCSDGTAYRTDSFGTTRDNRGNTWRTDSFGTIRGSDGTTYRKDSFGTVRDNKGNSWRTDSFGTTRGSDGTSCRTDTFGTLRCN
;
A
#
# COMPACT_ATOMS: atom_id res chain seq x y z
N MET A 1 -40.78 1.56 3.94
CA MET A 1 -39.48 2.24 3.87
C MET A 1 -38.73 1.93 5.15
N ILE A 2 -37.71 1.07 5.10
CA ILE A 2 -36.74 0.92 6.19
C ILE A 2 -35.38 0.88 5.51
N ALA A 3 -34.65 1.99 5.62
CA ALA A 3 -33.30 2.14 5.13
C ALA A 3 -32.38 1.26 5.98
N ALA A 4 -31.70 0.31 5.35
CA ALA A 4 -30.55 -0.36 5.96
C ALA A 4 -29.39 0.65 6.01
N PRO A 5 -28.66 0.76 7.14
CA PRO A 5 -27.52 1.64 7.22
C PRO A 5 -26.42 1.08 6.31
N VAL A 6 -26.08 1.84 5.27
CA VAL A 6 -24.86 1.65 4.50
C VAL A 6 -23.71 1.79 5.49
N ALA A 7 -23.01 0.69 5.76
CA ALA A 7 -21.74 0.73 6.47
C ALA A 7 -20.82 1.65 5.66
N LEU A 8 -20.66 2.89 6.13
CA LEU A 8 -19.64 3.79 5.63
C LEU A 8 -18.30 3.09 5.92
N ALA A 9 -17.68 2.51 4.89
CA ALA A 9 -16.24 2.34 4.93
C ALA A 9 -15.69 3.73 5.28
N GLU A 10 -15.08 3.89 6.45
CA GLU A 10 -14.49 5.17 6.83
C GLU A 10 -13.55 5.58 5.70
N GLN A 11 -13.96 6.61 4.94
CA GLN A 11 -13.20 7.04 3.81
C GLN A 11 -11.91 7.65 4.37
N MET A 12 -10.81 6.89 4.32
CA MET A 12 -9.51 7.35 4.78
C MET A 12 -9.16 8.65 4.05
N ASN A 13 -9.21 9.76 4.78
CA ASN A 13 -8.99 11.08 4.24
C ASN A 13 -7.61 11.54 4.65
N CYS A 14 -6.66 11.52 3.72
CA CYS A 14 -5.29 11.91 3.93
C CYS A 14 -5.00 13.26 3.26
N ARG A 15 -4.34 14.17 3.98
CA ARG A 15 -3.88 15.46 3.45
C ARG A 15 -2.39 15.62 3.63
N THR A 16 -1.70 16.00 2.56
CA THR A 16 -0.27 16.29 2.56
C THR A 16 -0.07 17.81 2.60
N ASP A 17 0.74 18.29 3.55
CA ASP A 17 1.12 19.70 3.62
C ASP A 17 2.31 20.04 2.71
N SER A 18 2.61 21.34 2.59
CA SER A 18 3.73 21.84 1.79
C SER A 18 5.11 21.39 2.27
N PHE A 19 5.19 20.82 3.48
CA PHE A 19 6.41 20.27 4.06
C PHE A 19 6.53 18.75 3.85
N GLY A 20 5.62 18.15 3.08
CA GLY A 20 5.64 16.72 2.76
C GLY A 20 5.17 15.82 3.91
N THR A 21 4.44 16.38 4.89
CA THR A 21 3.81 15.60 5.95
C THR A 21 2.37 15.28 5.56
N THR A 22 2.06 13.99 5.47
CA THR A 22 0.71 13.48 5.22
C THR A 22 0.05 13.12 6.54
N ARG A 23 -1.18 13.59 6.78
CA ARG A 23 -1.98 13.26 7.96
C ARG A 23 -3.31 12.70 7.52
N CYS A 24 -3.71 11.56 8.08
CA CYS A 24 -4.95 10.88 7.74
C CYS A 24 -5.96 10.94 8.88
N SER A 25 -7.24 10.77 8.54
CA SER A 25 -8.36 10.81 9.47
C SER A 25 -8.32 9.74 10.57
N ASP A 26 -7.61 8.64 10.33
CA ASP A 26 -7.37 7.55 11.30
C ASP A 26 -6.25 7.87 12.33
N GLY A 27 -5.73 9.10 12.31
CA GLY A 27 -4.63 9.53 13.16
C GLY A 27 -3.25 9.01 12.73
N THR A 28 -3.14 8.31 11.59
CA THR A 28 -1.83 8.06 10.97
C THR A 28 -1.26 9.38 10.45
N ALA A 29 0.05 9.55 10.63
CA ALA A 29 0.80 10.60 9.97
C ALA A 29 2.08 10.02 9.38
N TYR A 30 2.43 10.44 8.18
CA TYR A 30 3.61 10.04 7.44
C TYR A 30 4.44 11.26 7.09
N ARG A 31 5.76 11.13 7.15
CA ARG A 31 6.69 12.16 6.67
C ARG A 31 7.80 11.52 5.88
N THR A 32 8.07 12.05 4.70
CA THR A 32 9.19 11.62 3.86
C THR A 32 10.31 12.65 3.94
N ASP A 33 11.53 12.20 4.20
CA ASP A 33 12.72 13.05 4.21
C ASP A 33 13.33 13.22 2.80
N SER A 34 14.32 14.12 2.69
CA SER A 34 15.05 14.37 1.44
C SER A 34 15.87 13.18 0.95
N PHE A 35 16.09 12.16 1.79
CA PHE A 35 16.82 10.94 1.45
C PHE A 35 15.89 9.79 1.04
N GLY A 36 14.57 10.05 0.92
CA GLY A 36 13.58 9.07 0.50
C GLY A 36 13.16 8.09 1.59
N THR A 37 13.42 8.40 2.86
CA THR A 37 12.91 7.62 3.99
C THR A 37 11.56 8.19 4.41
N THR A 38 10.53 7.35 4.40
CA THR A 38 9.21 7.66 4.94
C THR A 38 9.07 7.07 6.32
N ARG A 39 8.61 7.87 7.29
CA ARG A 39 8.36 7.44 8.67
C ARG A 39 6.92 7.72 9.05
N ASP A 40 6.29 6.81 9.78
CA ASP A 40 5.00 7.06 10.41
C ASP A 40 5.12 7.50 11.89
N ASN A 41 4.02 7.99 12.46
CA ASN A 41 3.93 8.37 13.87
C ASN A 41 3.90 7.17 14.86
N ARG A 42 3.97 5.93 14.37
CA ARG A 42 4.04 4.69 15.17
C ARG A 42 5.45 4.13 15.26
N GLY A 43 6.42 4.80 14.61
CA GLY A 43 7.83 4.43 14.64
C GLY A 43 8.26 3.54 13.46
N ASN A 44 7.35 3.20 12.55
CA ASN A 44 7.68 2.44 11.36
C ASN A 44 8.39 3.34 10.34
N THR A 45 9.38 2.78 9.63
CA THR A 45 10.06 3.47 8.54
C THR A 45 10.17 2.61 7.30
N TRP A 46 10.05 3.23 6.14
CA TRP A 46 10.25 2.61 4.84
C TRP A 46 11.22 3.45 4.04
N ARG A 47 12.27 2.81 3.50
CA ARG A 47 13.22 3.48 2.62
C ARG A 47 13.28 2.76 1.29
N THR A 48 13.26 3.54 0.21
CA THR A 48 13.49 3.02 -1.15
C THR A 48 14.94 3.26 -1.54
N ASP A 49 15.63 2.23 -2.00
CA ASP A 49 17.00 2.34 -2.53
C ASP A 49 17.03 2.73 -4.02
N SER A 50 18.22 2.99 -4.56
CA SER A 50 18.43 3.36 -5.97
C SER A 50 18.05 2.26 -6.96
N PHE A 51 17.90 1.02 -6.49
CA PHE A 51 17.46 -0.10 -7.31
C PHE A 51 15.96 -0.34 -7.22
N GLY A 52 15.22 0.46 -6.43
CA GLY A 52 13.77 0.33 -6.23
C GLY A 52 13.37 -0.72 -5.19
N THR A 53 14.30 -1.16 -4.33
CA THR A 53 13.97 -2.03 -3.19
C THR A 53 13.47 -1.16 -2.03
N ILE A 54 12.31 -1.51 -1.48
CA ILE A 54 11.73 -0.88 -0.29
C ILE A 54 12.11 -1.74 0.91
N ARG A 55 12.66 -1.14 1.97
CA ARG A 55 12.95 -1.81 3.25
C ARG A 55 12.17 -1.16 4.38
N GLY A 56 11.36 -1.96 5.07
CA GLY A 56 10.66 -1.63 6.30
C GLY A 56 11.54 -1.80 7.54
N SER A 57 11.26 -1.03 8.59
CA SER A 57 11.91 -1.16 9.91
C SER A 57 11.60 -2.47 10.62
N ASP A 58 10.51 -3.13 10.24
CA ASP A 58 10.10 -4.47 10.69
C ASP A 58 10.90 -5.60 10.01
N GLY A 59 11.87 -5.24 9.16
CA GLY A 59 12.69 -6.19 8.40
C GLY A 59 12.01 -6.70 7.14
N THR A 60 10.81 -6.24 6.80
CA THR A 60 10.20 -6.55 5.50
C THR A 60 10.95 -5.85 4.38
N THR A 61 11.08 -6.52 3.23
CA THR A 61 11.59 -5.86 2.02
C THR A 61 10.73 -6.22 0.85
N TYR A 62 10.44 -5.24 -0.01
CA TYR A 62 9.71 -5.43 -1.25
C TYR A 62 10.56 -4.96 -2.43
N ARG A 63 10.52 -5.68 -3.54
CA ARG A 63 11.17 -5.26 -4.79
C ARG A 63 10.26 -5.53 -5.97
N LYS A 64 10.08 -4.52 -6.82
CA LYS A 64 9.42 -4.67 -8.13
C LYS A 64 10.47 -4.90 -9.21
N ASP A 65 10.32 -5.95 -10.00
CA ASP A 65 11.17 -6.22 -11.16
C ASP A 65 10.70 -5.47 -12.42
N SER A 66 11.52 -5.50 -13.48
CA SER A 66 11.26 -4.84 -14.76
C SER A 66 10.01 -5.35 -15.47
N PHE A 67 9.56 -6.54 -15.14
CA PHE A 67 8.37 -7.15 -15.69
C PHE A 67 7.13 -6.88 -14.82
N GLY A 68 7.28 -6.16 -13.71
CA GLY A 68 6.18 -5.76 -12.82
C GLY A 68 5.83 -6.75 -11.72
N THR A 69 6.57 -7.85 -11.49
CA THR A 69 6.36 -8.66 -10.27
C THR A 69 6.97 -7.98 -9.06
N VAL A 70 6.18 -7.90 -8.00
CA VAL A 70 6.63 -7.50 -6.67
C VAL A 70 6.96 -8.76 -5.88
N ARG A 71 8.12 -8.81 -5.23
CA ARG A 71 8.50 -9.90 -4.32
C ARG A 71 8.82 -9.37 -2.94
N ASP A 72 8.49 -10.15 -1.91
CA ASP A 72 8.94 -9.89 -0.55
C ASP A 72 10.16 -10.75 -0.16
N ASN A 73 10.71 -10.52 1.03
CA ASN A 73 11.78 -11.35 1.61
C ASN A 73 11.30 -12.66 2.26
N LYS A 74 10.00 -12.96 2.24
CA LYS A 74 9.41 -14.20 2.74
C LYS A 74 9.18 -15.23 1.63
N GLY A 75 9.53 -14.88 0.39
CA GLY A 75 9.37 -15.73 -0.78
C GLY A 75 8.02 -15.56 -1.48
N ASN A 76 7.21 -14.59 -1.06
CA ASN A 76 5.96 -14.28 -1.74
C ASN A 76 6.22 -13.38 -2.94
N SER A 77 5.36 -13.51 -3.95
CA SER A 77 5.40 -12.71 -5.16
C SER A 77 3.99 -12.38 -5.62
N TRP A 78 3.80 -11.16 -6.13
CA TRP A 78 2.53 -10.67 -6.65
C TRP A 78 2.70 -10.06 -8.03
N ARG A 79 1.73 -10.31 -8.91
CA ARG A 79 1.62 -9.67 -10.23
C ARG A 79 0.21 -9.24 -10.52
N THR A 80 0.07 -8.03 -11.02
CA THR A 80 -1.18 -7.51 -11.58
C THR A 80 -1.18 -7.68 -13.10
N ASP A 81 -2.22 -8.31 -13.63
CA ASP A 81 -2.43 -8.41 -15.08
C ASP A 81 -3.08 -7.15 -15.67
N SER A 82 -3.15 -7.09 -17.00
CA SER A 82 -3.74 -5.95 -17.74
C SER A 82 -5.23 -5.74 -17.47
N PHE A 83 -5.91 -6.72 -16.87
CA PHE A 83 -7.31 -6.63 -16.48
C PHE A 83 -7.47 -6.21 -15.01
N GLY A 84 -6.39 -5.81 -14.33
CA GLY A 84 -6.41 -5.34 -12.95
C GLY A 84 -6.55 -6.45 -11.90
N THR A 85 -6.26 -7.70 -12.27
CA THR A 85 -6.26 -8.83 -11.31
C THR A 85 -4.86 -9.05 -10.80
N THR A 86 -4.66 -8.91 -9.48
CA THR A 86 -3.41 -9.21 -8.78
C THR A 86 -3.44 -10.63 -8.25
N ARG A 87 -2.45 -11.46 -8.59
CA ARG A 87 -2.28 -12.82 -8.06
C ARG A 87 -0.99 -12.93 -7.26
N GLY A 88 -1.10 -13.48 -6.06
CA GLY A 88 -0.02 -13.80 -5.14
C GLY A 88 0.37 -15.27 -5.18
N SER A 89 1.66 -15.58 -5.00
CA SER A 89 2.15 -16.96 -4.86
C SER A 89 1.72 -17.64 -3.56
N ASP A 90 1.22 -16.87 -2.60
CA ASP A 90 0.59 -17.32 -1.36
C ASP A 90 -0.88 -17.77 -1.55
N GLY A 91 -1.40 -17.73 -2.79
CA GLY A 91 -2.78 -18.08 -3.12
C GLY A 91 -3.75 -16.90 -3.05
N THR A 92 -3.29 -15.72 -2.63
CA THR A 92 -4.12 -14.51 -2.64
C THR A 92 -4.41 -14.10 -4.08
N SER A 93 -5.65 -13.73 -4.37
CA SER A 93 -5.96 -13.06 -5.64
C SER A 93 -6.99 -11.97 -5.41
N CYS A 94 -6.65 -10.77 -5.88
CA CYS A 94 -7.45 -9.57 -5.70
C CYS A 94 -7.78 -8.94 -7.04
N ARG A 95 -9.01 -8.49 -7.24
CA ARG A 95 -9.43 -7.75 -8.44
C ARG A 95 -10.17 -6.48 -8.03
N THR A 96 -9.82 -5.39 -8.70
CA THR A 96 -10.60 -4.15 -8.62
C THR A 96 -11.59 -4.11 -9.78
N ASP A 97 -12.88 -3.95 -9.48
CA ASP A 97 -13.91 -3.80 -10.53
C ASP A 97 -13.93 -2.39 -11.13
N THR A 98 -14.75 -2.20 -12.16
CA THR A 98 -14.91 -0.91 -12.86
C THR A 98 -15.44 0.20 -11.97
N PHE A 99 -16.07 -0.14 -10.84
CA PHE A 99 -16.58 0.80 -9.85
C PHE A 99 -15.55 1.11 -8.74
N GLY A 100 -14.35 0.52 -8.81
CA GLY A 100 -13.28 0.72 -7.83
C GLY A 100 -13.37 -0.20 -6.62
N THR A 101 -14.27 -1.20 -6.62
CA THR A 101 -14.38 -2.13 -5.49
C THR A 101 -13.29 -3.20 -5.58
N LEU A 102 -12.45 -3.29 -4.56
CA LEU A 102 -11.45 -4.35 -4.42
C LEU A 102 -12.06 -5.60 -3.79
N ARG A 103 -11.90 -6.76 -4.43
CA ARG A 103 -12.32 -8.06 -3.89
C ARG A 103 -11.14 -9.02 -3.88
N CYS A 104 -10.87 -9.65 -2.75
CA CYS A 104 -9.81 -10.64 -2.57
C CYS A 104 -10.38 -11.99 -2.11
N ASN A 105 -9.71 -13.09 -2.46
CA ASN A 105 -9.97 -14.44 -1.95
C ASN A 105 -8.91 -14.89 -0.95
#